data_AF-A0A7V9LIB0-F1
#
_entry.id   AF-A0A7V9LIB0-F1
#
_cell.length_a   1.000
_cell.length_b   1.000
_cell.length_c   1.000
_cell.angle_alpha   90.00
_cell.angle_beta   90.00
_cell.angle_gamma   90.00
#
_symmetry.space_group_name_H-M   'P 1'
#
loop_
_entity.id
_entity.type
_entity.pdbx_description
1 polymer ?
#
loop_
_entity_poly.entity_id
_entity_poly.type
_entity_poly.pdbx_seq_one_letter_code
_entity_poly.pdbx_strand_id
1 'polypeptide(L)'
;MNRTKAICSTLLLVPALALLSAQAHAEFKCDSPSSRIDRVACEKASESPHALRQHIQRMRAIDSLYFPDYVNDAQEQAWAAKAPARRTGPATVQTANRLQDEPGA
;
A
#
# COMPACT_ATOMS: atom_id res chain seq x y z
N MET A 1 -3.04 41.00 -51.96
CA MET A 1 -3.79 41.50 -50.78
C MET A 1 -5.14 40.82 -50.85
N ASN A 2 -5.55 40.03 -49.86
CA ASN A 2 -6.52 40.44 -48.83
C ASN A 2 -6.43 39.45 -47.65
N ARG A 3 -6.20 39.99 -46.44
CA ARG A 3 -6.01 39.25 -45.18
C ARG A 3 -7.36 39.09 -44.48
N THR A 4 -7.88 37.87 -44.37
CA THR A 4 -9.04 37.58 -43.53
C THR A 4 -8.60 37.06 -42.16
N LYS A 5 -9.34 37.55 -41.16
CA LYS A 5 -9.00 37.68 -39.76
C LYS A 5 -8.97 36.36 -39.00
N ALA A 6 -8.15 36.38 -37.95
CA ALA A 6 -8.03 35.39 -36.89
C ALA A 6 -9.39 34.93 -36.33
N ILE A 7 -9.49 33.63 -36.06
CA ILE A 7 -10.43 33.09 -35.08
C ILE A 7 -9.57 32.32 -34.07
N CYS A 8 -9.18 33.03 -33.02
CA CYS A 8 -8.77 32.43 -31.76
C CYS A 8 -9.94 31.61 -31.23
N SER A 9 -9.78 30.30 -31.15
CA SER A 9 -10.67 29.44 -30.36
C SER A 9 -9.79 28.58 -29.46
N THR A 10 -9.26 29.22 -28.43
CA THR A 10 -8.60 28.56 -27.30
C THR A 10 -9.67 27.88 -26.46
N LEU A 11 -10.05 26.67 -26.86
CA LEU A 11 -10.73 25.73 -25.98
C LEU A 11 -9.68 25.17 -25.02
N LEU A 12 -9.44 25.91 -23.93
CA LEU A 12 -8.73 25.42 -22.76
C LEU A 12 -9.59 24.34 -22.10
N LEU A 13 -9.42 23.09 -22.56
CA LEU A 13 -9.72 21.94 -21.72
C LEU A 13 -8.67 21.94 -20.60
N VAL A 14 -9.05 22.39 -19.42
CA VAL A 14 -8.35 22.10 -18.17
C VAL A 14 -8.82 20.71 -17.75
N PRO A 15 -8.03 19.63 -17.95
CA PRO A 15 -8.38 18.36 -17.34
C PRO A 15 -8.05 18.50 -15.87
N ALA A 16 -9.09 18.30 -15.06
CA ALA A 16 -9.12 17.90 -13.66
C ALA A 16 -7.80 18.04 -12.88
N LEU A 17 -7.87 18.79 -11.77
CA LEU A 17 -6.96 18.62 -10.66
C LEU A 17 -6.83 17.12 -10.37
N ALA A 18 -5.76 16.52 -10.86
CA ALA A 18 -5.19 15.39 -10.18
C ALA A 18 -4.83 15.96 -8.82
N LEU A 19 -5.70 15.69 -7.85
CA LEU A 19 -5.36 15.70 -6.45
C LEU A 19 -4.22 14.69 -6.33
N LEU A 20 -3.01 15.11 -6.72
CA LEU A 20 -1.78 14.59 -6.18
C LEU A 20 -1.93 14.93 -4.71
N SER A 21 -2.54 14.01 -3.99
CA SER A 21 -2.06 13.67 -2.67
C SER A 21 -0.57 13.40 -2.84
N ALA A 22 0.22 14.48 -2.86
CA ALA A 22 1.54 14.49 -2.28
C ALA A 22 1.31 14.17 -0.82
N GLN A 23 1.01 12.90 -0.57
CA GLN A 23 1.31 12.27 0.68
C GLN A 23 2.77 12.63 0.83
N ALA A 24 3.08 13.47 1.82
CA ALA A 24 4.42 13.63 2.30
C ALA A 24 4.83 12.24 2.81
N HIS A 25 5.11 11.34 1.88
CA HIS A 25 5.73 10.06 2.14
C HIS A 25 7.03 10.48 2.79
N ALA A 26 7.15 10.21 4.08
CA ALA A 26 8.42 10.34 4.77
C ALA A 26 9.48 9.72 3.86
N GLU A 27 10.61 10.41 3.68
CA GLU A 27 11.68 9.99 2.77
C GLU A 27 11.87 8.47 2.86
N PHE A 28 11.82 7.79 1.71
CA PHE A 28 11.89 6.34 1.66
C PHE A 28 13.16 5.86 2.35
N LYS A 29 13.03 5.28 3.54
CA LYS A 29 14.14 5.07 4.47
C LYS A 29 15.19 4.10 3.95
N CYS A 30 14.85 3.28 2.96
CA CYS A 30 15.77 2.32 2.39
C CYS A 30 16.77 2.93 1.41
N ASP A 31 16.57 4.17 0.96
CA ASP A 31 17.57 4.89 0.16
C ASP A 31 18.76 5.33 1.03
N SER A 32 18.50 5.71 2.29
CA SER A 32 19.55 6.09 3.24
C SER A 32 19.16 5.71 4.67
N PRO A 33 19.36 4.44 5.07
CA PRO A 33 18.93 3.97 6.38
C PRO A 33 19.79 4.59 7.49
N SER A 34 19.15 5.39 8.35
CA SER A 34 19.81 6.18 9.40
C SER A 34 20.29 5.34 10.59
N SER A 35 19.67 4.19 10.83
CA SER A 35 19.92 3.34 12.00
C SER A 35 20.11 1.87 11.63
N ARG A 36 20.61 1.07 12.58
CA ARG A 36 20.66 -0.39 12.43
C ARG A 36 19.27 -1.00 12.27
N ILE A 37 18.28 -0.42 12.95
CA ILE A 37 16.88 -0.86 12.89
C ILE A 37 16.34 -0.62 11.48
N ASP A 38 16.58 0.58 10.91
CA ASP A 38 16.16 0.89 9.54
C ASP A 38 16.79 -0.07 8.52
N ARG A 39 18.09 -0.39 8.66
CA ARG A 39 18.75 -1.37 7.77
C ARG A 39 18.06 -2.73 7.81
N VAL A 40 17.77 -3.25 9.01
CA VAL A 40 17.09 -4.54 9.16
C VAL A 40 15.66 -4.47 8.62
N ALA A 41 14.95 -3.36 8.82
CA ALA A 41 13.63 -3.16 8.23
C ALA A 41 13.69 -3.23 6.70
N CYS A 42 14.68 -2.61 6.06
CA CYS A 42 14.88 -2.67 4.61
C CYS A 42 15.27 -4.07 4.09
N GLU A 43 16.09 -4.81 4.84
CA GLU A 43 16.36 -6.22 4.56
C GLU A 43 15.06 -7.04 4.59
N LYS A 44 14.22 -6.81 5.61
CA LYS A 44 12.92 -7.50 5.76
C LYS A 44 11.90 -7.08 4.70
N ALA A 45 11.93 -5.83 4.25
CA ALA A 45 11.16 -5.38 3.09
C ALA A 45 11.57 -6.16 1.83
N SER A 46 12.87 -6.37 1.60
CA SER A 46 13.34 -7.14 0.44
C SER A 46 12.85 -8.59 0.44
N GLU A 47 12.57 -9.18 1.61
CA GLU A 47 12.05 -10.54 1.73
C GLU A 47 10.56 -10.63 1.35
N SER A 48 9.67 -9.94 2.07
CA SER A 48 8.22 -9.99 1.84
C SER A 48 7.48 -8.92 2.67
N PRO A 49 6.24 -8.56 2.29
CA PRO A 49 5.44 -7.63 3.09
C PRO A 49 5.12 -8.21 4.48
N HIS A 50 5.07 -9.53 4.63
CA HIS A 50 4.82 -10.19 5.91
C HIS A 50 6.05 -10.11 6.83
N ALA A 51 7.26 -10.35 6.30
CA ALA A 51 8.50 -10.27 7.05
C ALA A 51 8.73 -8.87 7.64
N LEU A 52 8.50 -7.82 6.83
CA LEU A 52 8.57 -6.44 7.29
C LEU A 52 7.54 -6.16 8.40
N ARG A 53 6.28 -6.56 8.22
CA ARG A 53 5.24 -6.39 9.26
C ARG A 53 5.62 -7.07 10.57
N GLN A 54 6.11 -8.31 10.51
CA GLN A 54 6.56 -9.02 11.70
C GLN A 54 7.74 -8.33 12.40
N HIS A 55 8.69 -7.78 11.63
CA HIS A 55 9.79 -7.02 12.20
C HIS A 55 9.29 -5.76 12.92
N ILE A 56 8.45 -4.97 12.26
CA ILE A 56 7.85 -3.75 12.84
C ILE A 56 7.12 -4.09 14.14
N GLN A 57 6.29 -5.14 14.14
CA GLN A 57 5.56 -5.56 15.35
C GLN A 57 6.50 -5.90 16.51
N ARG A 58 7.59 -6.62 16.27
CA ARG A 58 8.59 -6.94 17.30
C ARG A 58 9.30 -5.70 17.84
N MET A 59 9.47 -4.70 17.00
CA MET A 59 10.18 -3.47 17.35
C MET A 59 9.31 -2.44 18.06
N ARG A 60 7.99 -2.57 18.09
CA ARG A 60 7.07 -1.59 18.72
C ARG A 60 7.40 -1.24 20.18
N ALA A 61 8.04 -2.16 20.91
CA ALA A 61 8.46 -1.92 22.29
C ALA A 61 9.75 -1.08 22.42
N ILE A 62 10.50 -0.91 21.32
CA ILE A 62 11.82 -0.29 21.28
C ILE A 62 11.80 0.98 20.40
N ASP A 63 11.05 0.96 19.30
CA ASP A 63 11.02 2.01 18.29
C ASP A 63 9.65 2.09 17.58
N SER A 64 9.32 3.26 17.07
CA SER A 64 8.07 3.53 16.33
C SER A 64 8.32 3.48 14.82
N LEU A 65 8.43 2.27 14.29
CA LEU A 65 8.61 2.02 12.86
C LEU A 65 7.25 2.01 12.14
N TYR A 66 7.14 2.74 11.03
CA TYR A 66 5.94 2.74 10.19
C TYR A 66 6.21 1.97 8.90
N PHE A 67 5.27 1.10 8.53
CA PHE A 67 5.39 0.26 7.34
C PHE A 67 5.60 1.07 6.04
N PRO A 68 4.87 2.17 5.78
CA PRO A 68 5.05 2.97 4.56
C PRO A 68 6.45 3.58 4.41
N ASP A 69 7.16 3.84 5.52
CA ASP A 69 8.51 4.44 5.45
C ASP A 69 9.54 3.52 4.78
N TYR A 70 9.26 2.20 4.72
CA TYR A 70 10.18 1.18 4.21
C TYR A 70 9.67 0.51 2.93
N VAL A 71 8.60 1.03 2.32
CA VAL A 71 7.98 0.44 1.14
C VAL A 71 7.70 1.52 0.10
N ASN A 72 8.13 1.26 -1.14
CA ASN A 72 7.81 2.12 -2.28
C ASN A 72 6.83 1.43 -3.24
N ASP A 73 6.22 2.23 -4.12
CA ASP A 73 5.20 1.76 -5.06
C ASP A 73 5.67 0.61 -5.96
N ALA A 74 6.94 0.61 -6.36
CA ALA A 74 7.51 -0.45 -7.20
C ALA A 74 7.56 -1.78 -6.45
N GLN A 75 7.92 -1.75 -5.17
CA GLN A 75 8.00 -2.93 -4.32
C GLN A 75 6.61 -3.46 -3.96
N GLU A 76 5.63 -2.59 -3.72
CA GLU A 76 4.22 -3.00 -3.55
C GLU A 76 3.69 -3.72 -4.78
N GLN A 77 3.93 -3.15 -5.97
CA GLN A 77 3.54 -3.77 -7.24
C GLN A 77 4.22 -5.12 -7.44
N ALA A 78 5.51 -5.23 -7.13
CA ALA A 78 6.25 -6.48 -7.24
C ALA A 78 5.69 -7.58 -6.32
N TRP A 79 5.24 -7.22 -5.11
CA TRP A 79 4.58 -8.17 -4.21
C TRP A 79 3.18 -8.54 -4.68
N ALA A 80 2.40 -7.57 -5.17
CA ALA A 80 1.08 -7.81 -5.70
C ALA A 80 1.11 -8.77 -6.90
N ALA A 81 2.09 -8.62 -7.79
CA ALA A 81 2.30 -9.52 -8.92
C ALA A 81 2.69 -10.95 -8.51
N LYS A 82 3.30 -11.13 -7.33
CA LYS A 82 3.70 -12.43 -6.77
C LYS A 82 2.62 -13.06 -5.89
N ALA A 83 1.59 -12.29 -5.49
CA ALA A 83 0.53 -12.80 -4.65
C ALA A 83 -0.26 -13.85 -5.43
N PRO A 84 -0.46 -15.07 -4.88
CA PRO A 84 -1.34 -16.03 -5.53
C PRO A 84 -2.70 -15.37 -5.68
N ALA A 85 -3.33 -15.52 -6.85
CA ALA A 85 -4.70 -15.06 -7.08
C ALA A 85 -5.56 -15.60 -5.93
N ARG A 86 -5.91 -14.72 -4.99
CA ARG A 86 -6.71 -15.08 -3.83
C ARG A 86 -8.02 -15.57 -4.41
N ARG A 87 -8.24 -16.88 -4.44
CA ARG A 87 -9.55 -17.43 -4.76
C ARG A 87 -10.47 -16.92 -3.67
N THR A 88 -11.22 -15.88 -3.97
CA THR A 88 -12.39 -15.44 -3.22
C THR A 88 -13.46 -16.51 -3.39
N GLY A 89 -13.23 -17.68 -2.80
CA GLY A 89 -14.30 -18.58 -2.43
C GLY A 89 -15.03 -17.97 -1.22
N PRO A 90 -16.36 -18.04 -1.14
CA PRO A 90 -17.08 -17.50 0.00
C PRO A 90 -16.54 -18.14 1.27
N ALA A 91 -16.02 -17.32 2.18
CA ALA A 91 -15.71 -17.74 3.52
C ALA A 91 -17.03 -18.11 4.20
N THR A 92 -17.43 -19.37 4.10
CA THR A 92 -18.50 -19.93 4.91
C THR A 92 -18.05 -19.84 6.36
N VAL A 93 -18.55 -18.80 7.03
CA VAL A 93 -18.74 -18.74 8.48
C VAL A 93 -19.59 -19.96 8.85
N GLN A 94 -18.93 -21.08 9.14
CA GLN A 94 -19.58 -22.32 9.52
C GLN A 94 -18.99 -22.81 10.84
N THR A 95 -19.07 -21.93 11.84
CA THR A 95 -18.77 -22.29 13.25
C THR A 95 -19.83 -21.82 14.23
N ALA A 96 -20.96 -21.26 13.77
CA ALA A 96 -22.03 -20.77 14.65
C ALA A 96 -23.30 -21.64 14.69
N ASN A 97 -23.34 -22.79 14.00
CA ASN A 97 -24.56 -23.65 13.96
C ASN A 97 -24.43 -25.00 14.70
N ARG A 98 -23.34 -25.28 15.44
CA ARG A 98 -23.19 -26.54 16.19
C ARG A 98 -23.52 -26.43 17.69
N LEU A 99 -23.93 -25.25 18.18
CA LEU A 99 -24.27 -25.05 19.59
C LEU A 99 -25.74 -24.64 19.80
N GLN A 100 -26.65 -25.16 18.98
CA GLN A 100 -28.10 -24.95 19.13
C GLN A 100 -28.92 -26.25 19.04
N ASP A 101 -28.28 -27.41 19.21
CA ASP A 101 -28.97 -28.70 19.34
C ASP A 101 -28.61 -29.34 20.68
N GLU A 102 -29.24 -28.84 21.75
CA GLU A 102 -29.46 -29.58 23.00
C GLU A 102 -30.96 -29.46 23.29
N PRO A 103 -31.80 -30.40 22.81
CA PRO A 103 -33.17 -30.52 23.27
C PRO A 103 -33.16 -31.11 24.70
N GLY A 104 -33.94 -30.49 25.58
CA GLY A 104 -33.97 -30.82 27.00
C GLY A 104 -34.34 -32.27 27.32
N ALA A 105 -33.89 -32.70 28.50
CA ALA A 105 -34.43 -33.79 29.28
C ALA A 105 -34.31 -33.44 30.77
#